data_AF-W7IWL8-F1
#
_entry.id   AF-W7IWL8-F1
#
_cell.length_a   1.000
_cell.length_b   1.000
_cell.length_c   1.000
_cell.angle_alpha   90.00
_cell.angle_beta   90.00
_cell.angle_gamma   90.00
#
_symmetry.space_group_name_H-M   'P 1'
#
loop_
_entity.id
_entity.type
_entity.pdbx_description
1 polymer ?
#
loop_
_entity_poly.entity_id
_entity_poly.type
_entity_poly.pdbx_seq_one_letter_code
_entity_poly.pdbx_strand_id
1 'polypeptide(L)'
;MPEPTSRRRLDQPRAPRGFKLTIDPDTFGRLSENLARFLGTGTFLFWQTLIVITWIVLNLVAVSLRWDPYPFILLNLAFSTQAAYAAPLILLAQNRQDDRDRVSLDEDRARAAQTKADTEFLARELAALRIAVGEVATRDYLRGELEKLRSDLSGDIKRKKQRPEQSRDETRRNEISH
;
A
#
# COMPACT_ATOMS: atom_id res chain seq x y z
N MET A 1 -13.39 8.48 -63.06
CA MET A 1 -12.79 8.57 -61.72
C MET A 1 -12.80 10.03 -61.26
N PRO A 2 -13.76 10.40 -60.40
CA PRO A 2 -13.51 11.36 -59.32
C PRO A 2 -13.85 10.77 -57.94
N GLU A 3 -12.93 11.05 -57.02
CA GLU A 3 -12.83 10.72 -55.58
C GLU A 3 -13.82 11.51 -54.69
N PRO A 4 -13.91 11.26 -53.37
CA PRO A 4 -15.13 10.89 -52.67
C PRO A 4 -15.84 12.06 -51.97
N THR A 5 -17.13 11.84 -51.68
CA THR A 5 -17.93 12.68 -50.79
C THR A 5 -17.39 12.62 -49.35
N SER A 6 -16.87 13.74 -48.86
CA SER A 6 -16.50 13.93 -47.45
C SER A 6 -17.73 13.78 -46.56
N ARG A 7 -17.91 12.60 -45.97
CA ARG A 7 -18.90 12.37 -44.92
C ARG A 7 -18.46 13.12 -43.66
N ARG A 8 -18.99 14.32 -43.48
CA ARG A 8 -18.94 15.07 -42.23
C ARG A 8 -19.56 14.21 -41.13
N ARG A 9 -18.73 13.62 -40.26
CA ARG A 9 -19.21 12.78 -39.16
C ARG A 9 -19.88 13.68 -38.12
N LEU A 10 -21.19 13.52 -37.97
CA LEU A 10 -22.04 14.23 -37.02
C LEU A 10 -21.93 13.71 -35.57
N ASP A 11 -20.96 12.86 -35.27
CA ASP A 11 -20.92 12.08 -34.03
C ASP A 11 -19.95 12.64 -32.97
N GLN A 12 -19.57 13.91 -33.08
CA GLN A 12 -18.76 14.57 -32.06
C GLN A 12 -19.67 15.40 -31.15
N PRO A 13 -19.95 14.95 -29.91
CA PRO A 13 -20.69 15.77 -28.97
C PRO A 13 -19.91 17.07 -28.72
N ARG A 14 -20.54 18.22 -28.97
CA ARG A 14 -20.00 19.54 -28.63
C ARG A 14 -19.67 19.55 -27.15
N ALA A 15 -18.39 19.62 -26.81
CA ALA A 15 -17.95 19.85 -25.44
C ALA A 15 -18.56 21.17 -24.94
N PRO A 16 -19.31 21.18 -23.83
CA PRO A 16 -19.82 22.42 -23.27
C PRO A 16 -18.64 23.28 -22.85
N ARG A 17 -18.55 24.50 -23.42
CA ARG A 17 -17.68 25.56 -22.90
C ARG A 17 -18.27 26.08 -21.59
N GLY A 18 -18.21 25.24 -20.55
CA GLY A 18 -18.36 25.68 -19.17
C GLY A 18 -17.10 26.46 -18.77
N PHE A 19 -17.28 27.51 -17.97
CA PHE A 19 -16.20 28.26 -17.36
C PHE A 19 -15.37 27.30 -16.50
N LYS A 20 -14.27 26.76 -17.05
CA LYS A 20 -13.34 25.94 -16.29
C LYS A 20 -12.55 26.90 -15.42
N LEU A 21 -12.96 27.04 -14.16
CA LEU A 21 -12.14 27.65 -13.13
C LEU A 21 -10.97 26.70 -12.91
N THR A 22 -9.92 26.82 -13.72
CA THR A 22 -8.69 26.06 -13.56
C THR A 22 -7.98 26.65 -12.34
N ILE A 23 -8.39 26.20 -11.15
CA ILE A 23 -7.70 26.46 -9.91
C ILE A 23 -6.35 25.75 -10.00
N ASP A 24 -5.27 26.51 -9.92
CA ASP A 24 -3.90 26.04 -10.07
C ASP A 24 -3.54 25.10 -8.89
N PRO A 25 -3.33 23.78 -9.12
CA PRO A 25 -3.23 22.78 -8.08
C PRO A 25 -2.01 22.94 -7.16
N ASP A 26 -0.94 23.57 -7.65
CA ASP A 26 0.32 23.76 -6.93
C ASP A 26 0.24 24.86 -5.87
N THR A 27 -0.37 26.00 -6.23
CA THR A 27 -0.62 27.11 -5.29
C THR A 27 -1.62 26.68 -4.21
N PHE A 28 -2.61 25.88 -4.61
CA PHE A 28 -3.62 25.34 -3.73
C PHE A 28 -3.06 24.31 -2.73
N GLY A 29 -2.10 23.48 -3.13
CA GLY A 29 -1.48 22.48 -2.25
C GLY A 29 -0.77 23.10 -1.05
N ARG A 30 -0.01 24.18 -1.31
CA ARG A 30 0.70 24.92 -0.27
C ARG A 30 -0.25 25.63 0.70
N LEU A 31 -1.36 26.17 0.19
CA LEU A 31 -2.39 26.81 1.02
C LEU A 31 -3.10 25.78 1.91
N SER A 32 -3.49 24.63 1.38
CA SER A 32 -4.16 23.59 2.15
C SER A 32 -3.27 22.98 3.23
N GLU A 33 -1.97 22.82 2.98
CA GLU A 33 -1.04 22.34 3.99
C GLU A 33 -0.81 23.35 5.12
N ASN A 34 -0.80 24.65 4.81
CA ASN A 34 -0.78 25.69 5.83
C ASN A 34 -2.09 25.73 6.62
N LEU A 35 -3.23 25.62 5.96
CA LEU A 35 -4.55 25.59 6.61
C LEU A 35 -4.72 24.36 7.49
N ALA A 36 -4.30 23.17 7.06
CA ALA A 36 -4.38 21.95 7.85
C ALA A 36 -3.55 22.04 9.14
N ARG A 37 -2.32 22.57 9.03
CA ARG A 37 -1.47 22.84 10.21
C ARG A 37 -2.07 23.92 11.11
N PHE A 38 -2.72 24.93 10.53
CA PHE A 38 -3.36 26.01 11.25
C PHE A 38 -4.61 25.55 12.01
N LEU A 39 -5.49 24.77 11.38
CA LEU A 39 -6.73 24.21 11.96
C LEU A 39 -6.45 23.12 13.01
N GLY A 40 -5.38 22.35 12.85
CA GLY A 40 -4.97 21.34 13.83
C GLY A 40 -4.33 21.92 15.11
N THR A 41 -3.95 23.19 15.09
CA THR A 41 -3.33 23.86 16.24
C THR A 41 -4.40 24.61 17.03
N GLY A 42 -4.49 24.38 18.36
CA GLY A 42 -5.46 25.06 19.23
C GLY A 42 -5.40 26.60 19.22
N THR A 43 -4.34 27.16 18.65
CA THR A 43 -4.16 28.60 18.40
C THR A 43 -5.22 29.19 17.47
N PHE A 44 -5.77 28.42 16.51
CA PHE A 44 -6.85 28.92 15.65
C PHE A 44 -8.12 29.20 16.46
N LEU A 45 -8.54 28.25 17.29
CA LEU A 45 -9.71 28.41 18.15
C LEU A 45 -9.55 29.57 19.13
N PHE A 46 -8.33 29.76 19.66
CA PHE A 46 -8.02 30.89 20.53
C PHE A 46 -8.21 32.24 19.81
N TRP A 47 -7.60 32.43 18.64
CA TRP A 47 -7.74 33.67 17.87
C TRP A 47 -9.17 33.90 17.38
N GLN A 48 -9.85 32.84 16.92
CA GLN A 48 -11.25 32.90 16.51
C GLN A 48 -12.14 33.38 17.65
N THR A 49 -11.94 32.83 18.86
CA THR A 49 -12.71 33.22 20.05
C THR A 49 -12.41 34.66 20.46
N LEU A 50 -11.13 35.06 20.43
CA LEU A 50 -10.72 36.43 20.73
C LEU A 50 -11.39 37.43 19.79
N ILE A 51 -11.35 37.17 18.48
CA ILE A 51 -11.96 38.03 17.46
C ILE A 51 -13.47 38.16 17.68
N VAL A 52 -14.17 37.04 17.95
CA VAL A 52 -15.61 37.05 18.24
C VAL A 52 -15.92 37.88 19.48
N ILE A 53 -15.15 37.71 20.57
CA ILE A 53 -15.32 38.50 21.80
C ILE A 53 -15.09 39.98 21.53
N THR A 54 -13.98 40.34 20.87
CA THR A 54 -13.69 41.73 20.49
C THR A 54 -14.80 42.32 19.63
N TRP A 55 -15.34 41.55 18.68
CA TRP A 55 -16.42 41.98 17.81
C TRP A 55 -17.72 42.24 18.56
N ILE A 56 -18.08 41.36 19.50
CA ILE A 56 -19.22 41.53 20.40
C ILE A 56 -19.04 42.82 21.22
N VAL A 57 -17.87 43.04 21.81
CA VAL A 57 -17.56 44.24 22.61
C VAL A 57 -17.62 45.52 21.78
N LEU A 58 -17.02 45.53 20.58
CA LEU A 58 -17.09 46.67 19.66
C LEU A 58 -18.54 46.98 19.27
N ASN A 59 -19.36 45.95 19.03
CA ASN A 59 -20.77 46.12 18.71
C ASN A 59 -21.55 46.70 19.90
N LEU A 60 -21.33 46.21 21.12
CA LEU A 60 -21.94 46.75 22.35
C LEU A 60 -21.60 48.24 22.57
N VAL A 61 -20.35 48.64 22.31
CA VAL A 61 -19.92 50.05 22.40
C VAL A 61 -20.54 50.89 21.27
N ALA A 62 -20.62 50.36 20.05
CA ALA A 62 -21.25 51.05 18.91
C ALA A 62 -22.77 51.26 19.09
N VAL A 63 -23.45 50.34 19.78
CA VAL A 63 -24.85 50.50 20.21
C VAL A 63 -25.02 51.63 21.22
N SER A 64 -24.04 51.82 22.12
CA SER A 64 -24.02 52.96 23.05
C SER A 64 -23.92 54.31 22.33
N LEU A 65 -23.26 54.36 21.16
CA LEU A 65 -23.19 55.53 20.28
C LEU A 65 -24.43 55.72 19.37
N ARG A 66 -25.51 54.93 19.54
CA ARG A 66 -26.75 54.94 18.73
C ARG A 66 -26.55 54.67 17.23
N TRP A 67 -25.44 54.04 16.84
CA TRP A 67 -25.15 53.80 15.42
C TRP A 67 -25.97 52.65 14.82
N ASP A 68 -26.49 51.72 15.64
CA ASP A 68 -27.40 50.63 15.20
C ASP A 68 -28.38 50.21 16.34
N PRO A 69 -29.61 50.76 16.39
CA PRO A 69 -30.65 50.35 17.33
C PRO A 69 -31.17 48.93 17.06
N TYR A 70 -31.72 48.26 18.07
CA TYR A 70 -32.28 46.91 17.97
C TYR A 70 -33.28 46.76 16.80
N PRO A 71 -33.21 45.72 15.94
CA PRO A 71 -32.36 44.53 15.99
C PRO A 71 -31.09 44.71 15.11
N PHE A 72 -29.92 44.36 15.65
CA PHE A 72 -28.58 44.60 15.06
C PHE A 72 -28.42 44.05 13.62
N ILE A 73 -28.89 44.79 12.62
CA ILE A 73 -29.00 44.32 11.23
C ILE A 73 -27.61 44.14 10.62
N LEU A 74 -26.68 45.05 10.95
CA LEU A 74 -25.33 45.04 10.41
C LEU A 74 -24.50 43.89 10.97
N LEU A 75 -24.70 43.54 12.25
CA LEU A 75 -24.03 42.40 12.87
C LEU A 75 -24.48 41.09 12.23
N ASN A 76 -25.79 40.94 12.03
CA ASN A 76 -26.35 39.74 11.44
C ASN A 76 -25.94 39.59 9.97
N LEU A 77 -25.86 40.71 9.23
CA LEU A 77 -25.38 40.73 7.85
C LEU A 77 -23.90 40.33 7.76
N ALA A 78 -23.06 40.84 8.67
CA ALA A 78 -21.64 40.49 8.72
C ALA A 78 -21.43 39.00 9.03
N PHE A 79 -22.15 38.46 10.02
CA PHE A 79 -22.07 37.03 10.37
C PHE A 79 -22.59 36.14 9.25
N SER A 80 -23.70 36.52 8.60
CA SER A 80 -24.24 35.81 7.44
C SER A 80 -23.22 35.76 6.30
N THR A 81 -22.52 36.86 6.03
CA THR A 81 -21.47 36.92 5.02
C THR A 81 -20.27 36.04 5.41
N GLN A 82 -19.88 36.04 6.69
CA GLN A 82 -18.80 35.19 7.19
C GLN A 82 -19.10 33.70 7.03
N ALA A 83 -20.33 33.28 7.37
CA ALA A 83 -20.80 31.91 7.15
C ALA A 83 -20.83 31.55 5.65
N ALA A 84 -21.28 32.48 4.80
CA ALA A 84 -21.34 32.27 3.36
C ALA A 84 -19.96 32.11 2.71
N TYR A 85 -18.94 32.83 3.17
CA TYR A 85 -17.56 32.68 2.67
C TYR A 85 -16.82 31.47 3.24
N ALA A 86 -17.23 30.97 4.41
CA ALA A 86 -16.66 29.75 4.99
C ALA A 86 -16.99 28.50 4.14
N ALA A 87 -18.20 28.41 3.57
CA ALA A 87 -18.65 27.27 2.77
C ALA A 87 -17.72 26.92 1.59
N PRO A 88 -17.32 27.86 0.69
CA PRO A 88 -16.40 27.55 -0.39
C PRO A 88 -15.00 27.19 0.12
N LEU A 89 -14.52 27.81 1.20
CA LEU A 89 -13.21 27.49 1.78
C LEU A 89 -13.16 26.07 2.34
N ILE A 90 -14.23 25.64 3.01
CA ILE A 90 -14.40 24.28 3.54
C ILE A 90 -14.53 23.28 2.39
N LEU A 91 -15.34 23.59 1.37
CA LEU A 91 -15.51 22.72 0.19
C LEU A 91 -14.20 22.52 -0.55
N LEU A 92 -13.37 23.55 -0.65
CA LEU A 92 -12.02 23.44 -1.20
C LEU A 92 -11.14 22.55 -0.31
N ALA A 93 -11.18 22.72 1.02
CA ALA A 93 -10.41 21.86 1.92
C ALA A 93 -10.83 20.38 1.82
N GLN A 94 -12.12 20.10 1.67
CA GLN A 94 -12.68 18.74 1.56
C GLN A 94 -12.30 18.04 0.25
N ASN A 95 -12.43 18.71 -0.91
CA ASN A 95 -12.08 18.11 -2.20
C ASN A 95 -10.62 17.57 -2.25
N ARG A 96 -9.70 18.20 -1.51
CA ARG A 96 -8.31 17.70 -1.41
C ARG A 96 -8.11 16.54 -0.45
N GLN A 97 -8.94 16.44 0.59
CA GLN A 97 -8.92 15.26 1.45
C GLN A 97 -9.41 14.05 0.65
N ASP A 98 -10.51 14.22 -0.07
CA ASP A 98 -11.08 13.17 -0.94
C ASP A 98 -10.09 12.70 -2.03
N ASP A 99 -9.36 13.62 -2.66
CA ASP A 99 -8.34 13.27 -3.66
C ASP A 99 -7.15 12.51 -3.05
N ARG A 100 -6.68 12.91 -1.85
CA ARG A 100 -5.61 12.19 -1.13
C ARG A 100 -6.06 10.81 -0.68
N ASP A 101 -7.26 10.73 -0.12
CA ASP A 101 -7.86 9.48 0.33
C ASP A 101 -8.05 8.52 -0.85
N ARG A 102 -8.43 9.05 -2.01
CA ARG A 102 -8.52 8.27 -3.25
C ARG A 102 -7.18 7.69 -3.68
N VAL A 103 -6.11 8.48 -3.69
CA VAL A 103 -4.75 8.00 -4.04
C VAL A 103 -4.29 6.93 -3.05
N SER A 104 -4.49 7.17 -1.75
CA SER A 104 -4.15 6.19 -0.70
C SER A 104 -4.90 4.87 -0.90
N LEU A 105 -6.20 4.93 -1.22
CA LEU A 105 -7.01 3.74 -1.48
C LEU A 105 -6.55 2.97 -2.73
N ASP A 106 -6.14 3.68 -3.78
CA ASP A 106 -5.64 3.04 -5.01
C ASP A 106 -4.28 2.37 -4.78
N GLU A 107 -3.38 2.99 -4.00
CA GLU A 107 -2.13 2.35 -3.57
C GLU A 107 -2.38 1.10 -2.72
N ASP A 108 -3.28 1.18 -1.74
CA ASP A 108 -3.61 0.03 -0.89
C ASP A 108 -4.20 -1.12 -1.70
N ARG A 109 -5.05 -0.83 -2.68
CA ARG A 109 -5.56 -1.85 -3.62
C ARG A 109 -4.44 -2.49 -4.43
N ALA A 110 -3.50 -1.70 -4.95
CA ALA A 110 -2.37 -2.21 -5.71
C ALA A 110 -1.46 -3.10 -4.86
N ARG A 111 -1.16 -2.67 -3.63
CA ARG A 111 -0.38 -3.46 -2.66
C ARG A 111 -1.10 -4.76 -2.28
N ALA A 112 -2.41 -4.70 -2.01
CA ALA A 112 -3.20 -5.89 -1.70
C ALA A 112 -3.22 -6.89 -2.86
N ALA A 113 -3.29 -6.42 -4.11
CA ALA A 113 -3.21 -7.27 -5.28
C ALA A 113 -1.83 -7.95 -5.43
N GLN A 114 -0.75 -7.21 -5.18
CA GLN A 114 0.62 -7.75 -5.19
C GLN A 114 0.80 -8.80 -4.09
N THR A 115 0.46 -8.48 -2.84
CA THR A 115 0.55 -9.42 -1.71
C THR A 115 -0.25 -10.69 -1.97
N LYS A 116 -1.44 -10.57 -2.59
CA LYS A 116 -2.22 -11.74 -2.99
C LYS A 116 -1.49 -12.59 -4.03
N ALA A 117 -0.93 -11.97 -5.07
CA ALA A 117 -0.18 -12.67 -6.11
C ALA A 117 1.07 -13.38 -5.53
N ASP A 118 1.83 -12.71 -4.66
CA ASP A 118 2.99 -13.28 -3.99
C ASP A 118 2.59 -14.46 -3.09
N THR A 119 1.48 -14.35 -2.37
CA THR A 119 0.96 -15.45 -1.54
C THR A 119 0.52 -16.64 -2.39
N GLU A 120 -0.16 -16.39 -3.52
CA GLU A 120 -0.54 -17.46 -4.45
C GLU A 120 0.68 -18.13 -5.09
N PHE A 121 1.71 -17.37 -5.40
CA PHE A 121 2.98 -17.86 -5.94
C PHE A 121 3.69 -18.77 -4.91
N LEU A 122 3.91 -18.25 -3.70
CA LEU A 122 4.51 -19.01 -2.60
C LEU A 122 3.71 -20.27 -2.26
N ALA A 123 2.37 -20.21 -2.30
CA ALA A 123 1.53 -21.38 -2.05
C ALA A 123 1.71 -22.46 -3.14
N ARG A 124 1.82 -22.07 -4.41
CA ARG A 124 2.10 -23.00 -5.52
C ARG A 124 3.48 -23.61 -5.41
N GLU A 125 4.49 -22.82 -5.07
CA GLU A 125 5.85 -23.31 -4.89
C GLU A 125 5.96 -24.22 -3.68
N LEU A 126 5.30 -23.89 -2.57
CA LEU A 126 5.22 -24.76 -1.40
C LEU A 126 4.52 -26.08 -1.73
N ALA A 127 3.46 -26.05 -2.54
CA ALA A 127 2.78 -27.26 -3.01
C ALA A 127 3.69 -28.11 -3.91
N ALA A 128 4.41 -27.49 -4.84
CA ALA A 128 5.38 -28.17 -5.70
C ALA A 128 6.54 -28.77 -4.88
N LEU A 129 7.10 -28.00 -3.94
CA LEU A 129 8.14 -28.46 -3.01
C LEU A 129 7.64 -29.63 -2.15
N ARG A 130 6.41 -29.56 -1.64
CA ARG A 130 5.79 -30.64 -0.86
C ARG A 130 5.68 -31.93 -1.68
N ILE A 131 5.32 -31.86 -2.95
CA ILE A 131 5.24 -33.03 -3.84
C ILE A 131 6.65 -33.60 -4.07
N ALA A 132 7.61 -32.75 -4.43
CA ALA A 132 9.00 -33.17 -4.66
C ALA A 132 9.64 -33.80 -3.41
N VAL A 133 9.43 -33.23 -2.22
CA VAL A 133 9.89 -33.81 -0.95
C VAL A 133 9.13 -35.09 -0.63
N GLY A 134 7.82 -35.13 -0.90
CA GLY A 134 7.00 -36.33 -0.71
C GLY A 134 7.49 -37.54 -1.52
N GLU A 135 7.94 -37.32 -2.75
CA GLU A 135 8.51 -38.37 -3.61
C GLU A 135 9.90 -38.85 -3.11
N VAL A 136 10.79 -37.93 -2.72
CA VAL A 136 12.17 -38.26 -2.28
C VAL A 136 12.21 -38.82 -0.85
N ALA A 137 11.29 -38.41 0.03
CA ALA A 137 11.19 -38.89 1.41
C ALA A 137 10.29 -40.13 1.56
N THR A 138 10.02 -40.86 0.49
CA THR A 138 9.26 -42.12 0.61
C THR A 138 10.04 -43.08 1.52
N ARG A 139 9.37 -43.63 2.55
CA ARG A 139 9.98 -44.53 3.56
C ARG A 139 10.85 -45.62 2.93
N ASP A 140 10.43 -46.13 1.78
CA ASP A 140 11.13 -47.19 1.05
C ASP A 140 12.44 -46.72 0.40
N TYR A 141 12.53 -45.47 -0.06
CA TYR A 141 13.78 -44.90 -0.60
C TYR A 141 14.80 -44.67 0.53
N LEU A 142 14.37 -44.05 1.63
CA LEU A 142 15.22 -43.87 2.81
C LEU A 142 15.69 -45.21 3.37
N ARG A 143 14.81 -46.21 3.39
CA ARG A 143 15.14 -47.58 3.82
C ARG A 143 16.12 -48.25 2.85
N GLY A 144 15.93 -48.07 1.54
CA GLY A 144 16.83 -48.56 0.51
C GLY A 144 18.24 -47.99 0.65
N GLU A 145 18.37 -46.67 0.83
CA GLU A 145 19.68 -46.03 0.95
C GLU A 145 20.38 -46.39 2.27
N LEU A 146 19.62 -46.57 3.36
CA LEU A 146 20.14 -47.02 4.65
C LEU A 146 20.59 -48.49 4.61
N GLU A 147 19.85 -49.36 3.91
CA GLU A 147 20.23 -50.76 3.69
C GLU A 147 21.48 -50.86 2.80
N LYS A 148 21.60 -49.99 1.80
CA LYS A 148 22.76 -49.89 0.90
C LYS A 148 24.02 -49.45 1.65
N LEU A 149 23.93 -48.38 2.47
CA LEU A 149 25.02 -47.95 3.35
C LEU A 149 25.44 -49.05 4.33
N ARG A 150 24.46 -49.75 4.92
CA ARG A 150 24.70 -50.89 5.81
C ARG A 150 25.42 -52.03 5.08
N SER A 151 24.99 -52.35 3.86
CA SER A 151 25.58 -53.39 3.03
C SER A 151 27.03 -53.08 2.68
N ASP A 152 27.31 -51.86 2.22
CA ASP A 152 28.68 -51.43 1.87
C ASP A 152 29.61 -51.48 3.08
N LEU A 153 29.18 -50.97 4.23
CA LEU A 153 29.98 -51.02 5.46
C LEU A 153 30.20 -52.46 5.93
N SER A 154 29.18 -53.32 5.84
CA SER A 154 29.30 -54.75 6.18
C SER A 154 30.21 -55.50 5.21
N GLY A 155 30.18 -55.14 3.93
CA GLY A 155 31.04 -55.65 2.87
C GLY A 155 32.49 -55.30 3.12
N ASP A 156 32.77 -54.03 3.45
CA ASP A 156 34.11 -53.57 3.80
C ASP A 156 34.65 -54.24 5.06
N ILE A 157 33.81 -54.44 6.08
CA ILE A 157 34.19 -55.18 7.30
C ILE A 157 34.52 -56.64 6.96
N LYS A 158 33.69 -57.32 6.14
CA LYS A 158 33.97 -58.71 5.70
C LYS A 158 35.26 -58.79 4.89
N ARG A 159 35.47 -57.86 3.96
CA ARG A 159 36.66 -57.81 3.10
C ARG A 159 37.93 -57.56 3.93
N LYS A 160 37.85 -56.69 4.95
CA LYS A 160 38.94 -56.45 5.91
C LYS A 160 39.20 -57.66 6.82
N LYS A 161 38.19 -58.49 7.08
CA LYS A 161 38.28 -59.70 7.92
C LYS A 161 38.78 -60.95 7.17
N GLN A 162 38.63 -61.03 5.85
CA GLN A 162 39.13 -62.16 5.03
C GLN A 162 40.57 -61.97 4.54
N ARG A 163 41.01 -60.72 4.35
CA ARG A 163 42.39 -60.36 3.98
C ARG A 163 43.51 -60.87 4.93
N PRO A 164 43.29 -61.12 6.24
CA PRO A 164 44.27 -61.73 7.12
C PRO A 164 44.39 -63.27 6.98
N GLU A 165 43.33 -63.96 6.55
CA GLU A 165 43.32 -65.44 6.44
C GLU A 165 43.86 -65.93 5.10
N GLN A 166 43.51 -65.30 3.98
CA GLN A 166 44.04 -65.69 2.66
C GLN A 166 45.56 -65.50 2.57
N SER A 167 46.10 -64.43 3.15
CA SER A 167 47.55 -64.18 3.20
C SER A 167 48.30 -65.25 4.03
N ARG A 168 47.64 -65.84 5.03
CA ARG A 168 48.22 -66.89 5.90
C ARG A 168 48.17 -68.27 5.26
N ASP A 169 47.13 -68.55 4.49
CA ASP A 169 46.93 -69.86 3.85
C ASP A 169 47.78 -70.02 2.58
N GLU A 170 48.01 -68.95 1.82
CA GLU A 170 49.01 -68.94 0.72
C GLU A 170 50.44 -69.13 1.23
N THR A 171 50.77 -68.54 2.39
CA THR A 171 52.10 -68.71 3.01
C THR A 171 52.32 -70.16 3.48
N ARG A 172 51.30 -70.78 4.10
CA ARG A 172 51.39 -72.19 4.54
C ARG A 172 51.37 -73.19 3.39
N ARG A 173 50.65 -72.90 2.30
CA ARG A 173 50.60 -73.78 1.12
C ARG A 173 51.94 -73.83 0.37
N ASN A 174 52.73 -72.75 0.40
CA ASN A 174 54.07 -72.73 -0.19
C ASN A 174 55.14 -73.44 0.65
N GLU A 175 54.96 -73.60 1.97
CA GLU A 175 55.90 -74.33 2.83
C GLU A 175 55.79 -75.86 2.71
N ILE A 176 54.66 -76.40 2.26
CA ILE A 176 54.41 -77.85 2.19
C ILE A 176 54.86 -78.45 0.84
N SER A 177 55.20 -77.62 -0.14
CA SER A 177 55.54 -78.04 -1.50
C SER A 177 57.05 -78.10 -1.79
N HIS A 178 57.89 -78.04 -0.76
CA HIS A 178 59.36 -78.08 -0.86
C HIS A 178 59.98 -79.27 -0.14
#